data_AF-A0A9W4RVI6-F1
#
_entry.id   AF-A0A9W4RVI6-F1
#
_cell.length_a   1.000
_cell.length_b   1.000
_cell.length_c   1.000
_cell.angle_alpha   90.00
_cell.angle_beta   90.00
_cell.angle_gamma   90.00
#
_symmetry.space_group_name_H-M   'P 1'
#
loop_
_entity.id
_entity.type
_entity.pdbx_description
1 polymer ?
#
loop_
_entity_poly.entity_id
_entity_poly.type
_entity_poly.pdbx_seq_one_letter_code
_entity_poly.pdbx_strand_id
1 'polypeptide(L)'
;MKAGLLLAAASAAMAAPFESVAARSELGSFPMTELEEYYKQAFSKPSTFASISPSISKRQYNGDTFNQLTDGTACRAVTVIWARGTYGAGNVGEAGSEGPTFFNALAGIIGASNLAVQGVNYSASVLGFLSGGDAAGSTTMANLVSQAASQCPNTKIVMSGYSQGGQLVHNAASKLSTTLTNKVSAVLIFGDPFDGQPVGNIPSSKVKIICHDGDNICDGGIIITADHSNYEQDAPAAAAFVAGLVQ
;
A
#
# COMPACT_ATOMS: atom_id res chain seq x y z
N MET A 1 4.81 -89.57 37.67
CA MET A 1 3.35 -89.74 37.70
C MET A 1 2.74 -88.75 36.72
N LYS A 2 1.90 -89.24 35.79
CA LYS A 2 0.67 -88.67 35.17
C LYS A 2 0.53 -87.14 35.09
N ALA A 3 -0.09 -86.50 34.09
CA ALA A 3 -0.69 -86.82 32.78
C ALA A 3 -1.44 -85.54 32.34
N GLY A 4 -1.57 -85.31 31.02
CA GLY A 4 -2.64 -84.50 30.40
C GLY A 4 -2.58 -82.97 30.59
N LEU A 5 -3.19 -82.13 29.76
CA LEU A 5 -3.92 -82.26 28.50
C LEU A 5 -4.08 -80.83 27.94
N LEU A 6 -4.09 -80.67 26.62
CA LEU A 6 -4.37 -79.40 25.93
C LEU A 6 -5.71 -78.77 26.37
N LEU A 7 -5.80 -77.43 26.31
CA LEU A 7 -6.95 -76.75 25.68
C LEU A 7 -6.53 -75.33 25.26
N ALA A 8 -6.60 -75.07 23.95
CA ALA A 8 -6.55 -73.72 23.40
C ALA A 8 -7.91 -73.05 23.64
N ALA A 9 -7.89 -71.81 24.14
CA ALA A 9 -9.07 -70.94 24.14
C ALA A 9 -8.65 -69.58 23.55
N ALA A 10 -9.09 -69.35 22.31
CA ALA A 10 -9.12 -68.02 21.72
C ALA A 10 -10.13 -67.17 22.52
N SER A 11 -9.73 -65.96 22.92
CA SER A 11 -10.68 -64.94 23.38
C SER A 11 -10.47 -63.69 22.54
N ALA A 12 -11.55 -63.32 21.86
CA ALA A 12 -11.67 -62.15 21.02
C ALA A 12 -11.51 -60.87 21.85
N ALA A 13 -10.60 -59.99 21.43
CA ALA A 13 -10.57 -58.63 21.92
C ALA A 13 -11.75 -57.86 21.31
N MET A 14 -12.71 -57.45 22.15
CA MET A 14 -13.71 -56.46 21.75
C MET A 14 -13.04 -55.08 21.71
N ALA A 15 -12.80 -54.57 20.51
CA ALA A 15 -12.45 -53.18 20.30
C ALA A 15 -13.69 -52.32 20.61
N ALA A 16 -13.59 -51.45 21.62
CA ALA A 16 -14.53 -50.35 21.78
C ALA A 16 -14.38 -49.39 20.58
N PRO A 17 -15.47 -48.80 20.06
CA PRO A 17 -15.36 -47.83 19.01
C PRO A 17 -14.66 -46.59 19.56
N PHE A 18 -13.48 -46.29 19.01
CA PHE A 18 -12.96 -44.93 19.05
C PHE A 18 -13.97 -44.07 18.29
N GLU A 19 -14.81 -43.34 19.02
CA GLU A 19 -15.49 -42.18 18.49
C GLU A 19 -14.39 -41.22 18.05
N SER A 20 -14.12 -41.25 16.74
CA SER A 20 -13.41 -40.21 16.03
C SER A 20 -14.07 -38.89 16.42
N VAL A 21 -13.40 -38.12 17.28
CA VAL A 21 -13.64 -36.68 17.34
C VAL A 21 -13.19 -36.18 15.98
N ALA A 22 -14.14 -36.16 15.05
CA ALA A 22 -13.98 -35.53 13.76
C ALA A 22 -13.47 -34.12 14.06
N ALA A 23 -12.23 -33.85 13.65
CA ALA A 23 -11.69 -32.51 13.63
C ALA A 23 -12.72 -31.64 12.93
N ARG A 24 -13.34 -30.73 13.69
CA ARG A 24 -14.19 -29.69 13.12
C ARG A 24 -13.30 -28.87 12.19
N SER A 25 -13.43 -29.16 10.90
CA SER A 25 -13.08 -28.30 9.79
C SER A 25 -13.98 -27.07 9.84
N GLU A 26 -13.72 -26.18 10.80
CA GLU A 26 -14.36 -24.87 10.93
C GLU A 26 -13.29 -23.76 10.78
N LEU A 27 -12.29 -24.01 9.93
CA LEU A 27 -11.62 -22.94 9.20
C LEU A 27 -12.28 -22.87 7.82
N GLY A 28 -13.60 -22.69 7.82
CA GLY A 28 -14.34 -22.36 6.62
C GLY A 28 -13.82 -21.02 6.10
N SER A 29 -13.49 -21.00 4.81
CA SER A 29 -13.15 -19.80 4.04
C SER A 29 -13.82 -18.56 4.62
N PHE A 30 -13.07 -17.59 5.16
CA PHE A 30 -13.61 -16.24 5.29
C PHE A 30 -14.17 -15.89 3.92
N PRO A 31 -15.49 -15.69 3.77
CA PRO A 31 -16.06 -15.42 2.47
C PRO A 31 -15.42 -14.12 1.98
N MET A 32 -14.78 -14.13 0.81
CA MET A 32 -14.21 -12.91 0.23
C MET A 32 -15.23 -11.76 0.21
N THR A 33 -16.52 -12.07 0.12
CA THR A 33 -17.62 -11.12 0.25
C THR A 33 -17.67 -10.41 1.61
N GLU A 34 -17.49 -11.11 2.74
CA GLU A 34 -17.47 -10.50 4.07
C GLU A 34 -16.24 -9.60 4.24
N LEU A 35 -15.08 -10.01 3.71
CA LEU A 35 -13.88 -9.19 3.74
C LEU A 35 -14.02 -7.95 2.87
N GLU A 36 -14.61 -8.08 1.68
CA GLU A 36 -14.93 -6.96 0.81
C GLU A 36 -15.92 -5.99 1.48
N GLU A 37 -16.93 -6.49 2.19
CA GLU A 37 -17.85 -5.67 2.98
C GLU A 37 -17.16 -4.97 4.15
N TYR A 38 -16.28 -5.67 4.87
CA TYR A 38 -15.46 -5.08 5.93
C TYR A 38 -14.60 -3.94 5.40
N TYR A 39 -13.86 -4.15 4.30
CA TYR A 39 -13.02 -3.10 3.71
C TYR A 39 -13.85 -1.93 3.20
N LYS A 40 -15.00 -2.18 2.55
CA LYS A 40 -15.91 -1.11 2.14
C LYS A 40 -16.38 -0.27 3.32
N GLN A 41 -16.72 -0.92 4.44
CA GLN A 41 -17.15 -0.23 5.65
C GLN A 41 -15.98 0.57 6.26
N ALA A 42 -14.80 -0.04 6.39
CA ALA A 42 -13.66 0.60 7.02
C ALA A 42 -13.14 1.83 6.23
N PHE A 43 -13.17 1.77 4.90
CA PHE A 43 -12.78 2.90 4.04
C PHE A 43 -13.92 3.86 3.72
N SER A 44 -15.15 3.60 4.19
CA SER A 44 -16.25 4.55 4.02
C SER A 44 -16.05 5.76 4.93
N LYS A 45 -15.72 6.91 4.34
CA LYS A 45 -15.61 8.17 5.10
C LYS A 45 -17.01 8.61 5.55
N PRO A 46 -17.25 8.89 6.86
CA PRO A 46 -18.47 9.54 7.27
C PRO A 46 -18.48 10.98 6.72
N SER A 47 -19.55 11.34 6.01
CA SER A 47 -19.79 12.68 5.46
C SER A 47 -19.95 13.73 6.56
N THR A 48 -18.84 14.16 7.16
CA THR A 48 -18.83 15.28 8.10
C THR A 48 -18.19 16.48 7.40
N PHE A 49 -19.04 17.28 6.77
CA PHE A 49 -18.64 18.61 6.30
C PHE A 49 -18.45 19.53 7.51
N ALA A 50 -17.29 19.46 8.15
CA ALA A 50 -16.85 20.52 9.05
C ALA A 50 -16.32 21.67 8.18
N SER A 51 -17.15 22.67 7.97
CA SER A 51 -16.80 23.95 7.36
C SER A 51 -15.84 24.72 8.26
N ILE A 52 -14.56 24.34 8.21
CA ILE A 52 -13.48 25.13 8.78
C ILE A 52 -12.77 25.81 7.62
N SER A 53 -12.91 27.13 7.56
CA SER A 53 -12.20 27.98 6.61
C SER A 53 -10.93 28.51 7.26
N PRO A 54 -9.75 27.89 7.05
CA PRO A 54 -8.51 28.66 7.09
C PRO A 54 -8.37 29.37 5.74
N SER A 55 -7.80 30.57 5.76
CA SER A 55 -7.46 31.41 4.60
C SER A 55 -7.10 30.57 3.35
N ILE A 56 -7.96 30.63 2.33
CA ILE A 56 -7.94 29.76 1.16
C ILE A 56 -6.73 30.10 0.27
N SER A 57 -5.60 29.43 0.49
CA SER A 57 -4.74 29.09 -0.63
C SER A 57 -5.48 28.05 -1.46
N LYS A 58 -5.71 28.34 -2.74
CA LYS A 58 -6.37 27.40 -3.66
C LYS A 58 -5.54 26.12 -3.73
N ARG A 59 -6.02 25.05 -3.08
CA ARG A 59 -5.38 23.72 -3.19
C ARG A 59 -5.33 23.34 -4.68
N GLN A 60 -4.13 23.04 -5.19
CA GLN A 60 -3.92 22.74 -6.62
C GLN A 60 -4.32 21.31 -6.96
N TYR A 61 -4.19 20.39 -6.01
CA TYR A 61 -4.50 18.97 -6.19
C TYR A 61 -5.81 18.61 -5.46
N ASN A 62 -6.97 18.89 -6.09
CA ASN A 62 -8.31 18.61 -5.55
C ASN A 62 -9.11 17.57 -6.36
N GLY A 63 -8.47 16.90 -7.31
CA GLY A 63 -9.04 15.80 -8.08
C GLY A 63 -8.58 14.46 -7.54
N ASP A 64 -9.23 13.38 -8.00
CA ASP A 64 -8.84 12.00 -7.69
C ASP A 64 -7.92 11.38 -8.75
N THR A 65 -7.67 12.12 -9.83
CA THR A 65 -6.93 11.66 -11.00
C THR A 65 -5.93 12.71 -11.46
N PHE A 66 -4.64 12.36 -11.48
CA PHE A 66 -3.57 13.18 -12.04
C PHE A 66 -2.67 12.37 -12.97
N ASN A 67 -2.39 12.91 -14.16
CA ASN A 67 -1.68 12.23 -15.24
C ASN A 67 -0.57 13.10 -15.83
N GLN A 68 0.05 13.98 -15.02
CA GLN A 68 0.91 15.06 -15.51
C GLN A 68 2.24 14.58 -16.12
N LEU A 69 2.56 13.29 -16.05
CA LEU A 69 3.67 12.72 -16.80
C LEU A 69 3.23 12.22 -18.20
N THR A 70 1.95 11.91 -18.37
CA THR A 70 1.41 11.25 -19.58
C THR A 70 0.41 12.09 -20.38
N ASP A 71 -0.07 13.21 -19.84
CA ASP A 71 -1.12 14.04 -20.43
C ASP A 71 -0.61 15.19 -21.33
N GLY A 72 0.71 15.24 -21.57
CA GLY A 72 1.35 16.31 -22.34
C GLY A 72 1.73 17.54 -21.52
N THR A 73 1.52 17.54 -20.20
CA THR A 73 2.09 18.56 -19.31
C THR A 73 3.61 18.63 -19.48
N ALA A 74 4.15 19.85 -19.60
CA ALA A 74 5.58 20.06 -19.72
C ALA A 74 6.33 19.54 -18.46
N CYS A 75 7.55 19.04 -18.65
CA CYS A 75 8.38 18.55 -17.56
C CYS A 75 8.51 19.58 -16.43
N ARG A 76 8.32 19.11 -15.19
CA ARG A 76 8.50 19.90 -13.97
C ARG A 76 9.75 19.44 -13.24
N ALA A 77 10.23 20.24 -12.28
CA ALA A 77 11.45 19.96 -11.54
C ALA A 77 11.35 18.67 -10.70
N VAL A 78 10.14 18.34 -10.23
CA VAL A 78 9.85 17.16 -9.41
C VAL A 78 8.67 16.40 -10.01
N THR A 79 8.80 15.08 -10.12
CA THR A 79 7.72 14.18 -10.54
C THR A 79 7.44 13.18 -9.43
N VAL A 80 6.27 13.27 -8.80
CA VAL A 80 5.76 12.26 -7.87
C VAL A 80 4.98 11.22 -8.65
N ILE A 81 5.41 9.97 -8.56
CA ILE A 81 4.68 8.80 -9.03
C ILE A 81 4.02 8.16 -7.82
N TRP A 82 2.70 8.18 -7.79
CA TRP A 82 1.90 7.83 -6.62
C TRP A 82 1.02 6.60 -6.84
N ALA A 83 1.03 5.65 -5.90
CA ALA A 83 0.07 4.56 -5.85
C ALA A 83 -0.87 4.74 -4.63
N ARG A 84 -2.18 4.79 -4.87
CA ARG A 84 -3.20 4.99 -3.83
C ARG A 84 -3.36 3.76 -2.90
N GLY A 85 -4.21 3.86 -1.89
CA GLY A 85 -4.59 2.71 -1.05
C GLY A 85 -5.68 1.84 -1.67
N THR A 86 -5.94 0.69 -1.07
CA THR A 86 -7.11 -0.16 -1.41
C THR A 86 -8.38 0.68 -1.39
N TYR A 87 -9.28 0.48 -2.37
CA TYR A 87 -10.49 1.27 -2.56
C TYR A 87 -10.32 2.77 -2.85
N GLY A 88 -9.09 3.28 -3.00
CA GLY A 88 -8.89 4.69 -3.35
C GLY A 88 -9.59 5.07 -4.66
N ALA A 89 -10.18 6.27 -4.72
CA ALA A 89 -10.79 6.78 -5.95
C ALA A 89 -9.74 7.17 -7.01
N GLY A 90 -10.16 7.20 -8.27
CA GLY A 90 -9.33 7.60 -9.41
C GLY A 90 -7.97 6.87 -9.45
N ASN A 91 -6.88 7.62 -9.63
CA ASN A 91 -5.52 7.08 -9.60
C ASN A 91 -4.66 7.64 -8.44
N VAL A 92 -5.17 8.60 -7.66
CA VAL A 92 -4.48 9.14 -6.49
C VAL A 92 -5.26 9.12 -5.17
N GLY A 93 -6.55 8.80 -5.18
CA GLY A 93 -7.43 8.95 -4.01
C GLY A 93 -8.17 10.29 -4.02
N GLU A 94 -9.26 10.38 -3.27
CA GLU A 94 -10.15 11.55 -3.24
C GLU A 94 -9.48 12.81 -2.69
N ALA A 95 -10.03 13.98 -2.99
CA ALA A 95 -9.58 15.23 -2.40
C ALA A 95 -9.59 15.16 -0.86
N GLY A 96 -8.49 15.59 -0.24
CA GLY A 96 -8.34 15.52 1.22
C GLY A 96 -7.98 14.13 1.75
N SER A 97 -7.76 13.12 0.90
CA SER A 97 -7.06 11.89 1.30
C SER A 97 -5.53 12.09 1.29
N GLU A 98 -4.80 11.05 1.68
CA GLU A 98 -3.35 11.00 1.89
C GLU A 98 -2.59 11.59 0.69
N GLY A 99 -2.87 11.10 -0.52
CA GLY A 99 -2.21 11.53 -1.76
C GLY A 99 -2.41 13.03 -2.04
N PRO A 100 -3.63 13.49 -2.35
CA PRO A 100 -3.89 14.91 -2.62
C PRO A 100 -3.45 15.85 -1.49
N THR A 101 -3.55 15.45 -0.22
CA THR A 101 -3.08 16.26 0.91
C THR A 101 -1.56 16.38 0.92
N PHE A 102 -0.84 15.27 0.72
CA PHE A 102 0.62 15.26 0.56
C PHE A 102 1.08 16.11 -0.65
N PHE A 103 0.43 15.98 -1.81
CA PHE A 103 0.83 16.75 -3.00
C PHE A 103 0.66 18.26 -2.78
N ASN A 104 -0.44 18.68 -2.15
CA ASN A 104 -0.66 20.08 -1.82
C ASN A 104 0.37 20.60 -0.80
N ALA A 105 0.70 19.81 0.21
CA ALA A 105 1.74 20.16 1.18
C ALA A 105 3.11 20.32 0.49
N LEU A 106 3.50 19.37 -0.37
CA LEU A 106 4.75 19.43 -1.12
C LEU A 106 4.77 20.64 -2.07
N ALA A 107 3.71 20.86 -2.83
CA ALA A 107 3.58 22.02 -3.71
C ALA A 107 3.64 23.37 -2.96
N GLY A 108 3.18 23.40 -1.70
CA GLY A 108 3.34 24.56 -0.83
C GLY A 108 4.79 24.89 -0.49
N ILE A 109 5.67 23.88 -0.44
CA ILE A 109 7.10 24.04 -0.15
C ILE A 109 7.90 24.30 -1.42
N ILE A 110 7.72 23.48 -2.46
CA ILE A 110 8.57 23.51 -3.66
C ILE A 110 8.00 24.40 -4.77
N GLY A 111 6.79 24.93 -4.61
CA GLY A 111 6.08 25.67 -5.64
C GLY A 111 5.28 24.74 -6.56
N ALA A 112 4.01 25.06 -6.77
CA ALA A 112 3.08 24.18 -7.46
C ALA A 112 3.34 24.03 -8.97
N SER A 113 4.06 24.97 -9.59
CA SER A 113 4.57 24.85 -10.97
C SER A 113 5.74 23.86 -11.10
N ASN A 114 6.40 23.52 -9.99
CA ASN A 114 7.56 22.64 -9.96
C ASN A 114 7.21 21.19 -9.69
N LEU A 115 5.98 20.90 -9.27
CA LEU A 115 5.51 19.56 -8.94
C LEU A 115 4.64 18.97 -10.05
N ALA A 116 5.03 17.86 -10.66
CA ALA A 116 4.15 17.00 -11.47
C ALA A 116 3.70 15.80 -10.64
N VAL A 117 2.42 15.46 -10.69
CA VAL A 117 1.86 14.27 -10.06
C VAL A 117 1.36 13.32 -11.13
N GLN A 118 1.79 12.06 -11.02
CA GLN A 118 1.35 10.96 -11.85
C GLN A 118 0.83 9.84 -10.95
N GLY A 119 -0.48 9.60 -10.99
CA GLY A 119 -1.05 8.43 -10.32
C GLY A 119 -0.81 7.15 -11.11
N VAL A 120 -0.61 6.05 -10.41
CA VAL A 120 -0.57 4.70 -10.96
C VAL A 120 -2.02 4.24 -11.14
N ASN A 121 -2.42 3.94 -12.38
CA ASN A 121 -3.75 3.40 -12.64
C ASN A 121 -3.74 1.89 -12.47
N TYR A 122 -4.46 1.40 -11.47
CA TYR A 122 -4.60 -0.02 -11.13
C TYR A 122 -5.87 -0.25 -10.31
N SER A 123 -6.25 -1.50 -10.06
CA SER A 123 -7.55 -1.84 -9.47
C SER A 123 -7.76 -1.35 -8.03
N ALA A 124 -6.69 -1.29 -7.23
CA ALA A 124 -6.75 -1.06 -5.78
C ALA A 124 -7.76 -1.98 -5.06
N SER A 125 -7.84 -3.23 -5.49
CA SER A 125 -8.79 -4.22 -4.95
C SER A 125 -8.26 -4.91 -3.68
N VAL A 126 -9.16 -5.44 -2.85
CA VAL A 126 -8.77 -6.23 -1.67
C VAL A 126 -7.92 -7.43 -2.07
N LEU A 127 -8.30 -8.14 -3.14
CA LEU A 127 -7.49 -9.23 -3.68
C LEU A 127 -6.08 -8.80 -4.08
N GLY A 128 -5.93 -7.60 -4.66
CA GLY A 128 -4.63 -7.02 -4.96
C GLY A 128 -3.78 -6.82 -3.71
N PHE A 129 -4.36 -6.26 -2.64
CA PHE A 129 -3.69 -6.08 -1.35
C PHE A 129 -3.24 -7.41 -0.74
N LEU A 130 -4.14 -8.39 -0.64
CA LEU A 130 -3.86 -9.71 -0.08
C LEU A 130 -2.81 -10.49 -0.87
N SER A 131 -2.66 -10.19 -2.16
CA SER A 131 -1.64 -10.80 -3.02
C SER A 131 -0.26 -10.14 -2.88
N GLY A 132 -0.09 -9.17 -1.98
CA GLY A 132 1.16 -8.41 -1.84
C GLY A 132 1.28 -7.23 -2.82
N GLY A 133 0.15 -6.70 -3.29
CA GLY A 133 0.06 -5.61 -4.26
C GLY A 133 -0.34 -6.06 -5.67
N ASP A 134 -1.04 -5.20 -6.39
CA ASP A 134 -1.43 -5.44 -7.78
C ASP A 134 -0.19 -5.55 -8.68
N ALA A 135 0.02 -6.72 -9.30
CA ALA A 135 1.21 -6.99 -10.10
C ALA A 135 1.30 -6.13 -11.38
N ALA A 136 0.16 -5.83 -12.00
CA ALA A 136 0.10 -4.96 -13.18
C ALA A 136 0.34 -3.50 -12.79
N GLY A 137 -0.23 -3.05 -11.67
CA GLY A 137 0.02 -1.74 -11.08
C GLY A 137 1.49 -1.55 -10.68
N SER A 138 2.11 -2.56 -10.06
CA SER A 138 3.52 -2.55 -9.70
C SER A 138 4.43 -2.41 -10.93
N THR A 139 4.09 -3.12 -12.01
CA THR A 139 4.81 -3.01 -13.29
C THR A 139 4.57 -1.64 -13.94
N THR A 140 3.34 -1.13 -13.86
CA THR A 140 2.99 0.20 -14.36
C THR A 140 3.80 1.28 -13.64
N MET A 141 3.94 1.20 -12.32
CA MET A 141 4.74 2.15 -11.54
C MET A 141 6.22 2.12 -11.95
N ALA A 142 6.81 0.94 -12.13
CA ALA A 142 8.19 0.83 -12.63
C ALA A 142 8.35 1.43 -14.04
N ASN A 143 7.36 1.22 -14.92
CA ASN A 143 7.35 1.82 -16.26
C ASN A 143 7.23 3.35 -16.21
N LEU A 144 6.42 3.89 -15.30
CA LEU A 144 6.30 5.34 -15.09
C LEU A 144 7.60 5.95 -14.57
N VAL A 145 8.37 5.25 -13.73
CA VAL A 145 9.71 5.69 -13.32
C VAL A 145 10.65 5.75 -14.52
N SER A 146 10.66 4.72 -15.36
CA SER A 146 11.43 4.70 -16.62
C SER A 146 11.00 5.83 -17.57
N GLN A 147 9.70 6.08 -17.68
CA GLN A 147 9.14 7.14 -18.50
C GLN A 147 9.55 8.53 -17.98
N ALA A 148 9.46 8.78 -16.68
CA ALA A 148 9.91 10.04 -16.08
C ALA A 148 11.41 10.28 -16.33
N ALA A 149 12.23 9.24 -16.15
CA ALA A 149 13.68 9.33 -16.36
C ALA A 149 14.07 9.62 -17.81
N SER A 150 13.27 9.16 -18.78
CA SER A 150 13.52 9.35 -20.22
C SER A 150 12.93 10.65 -20.76
N GLN A 151 11.68 10.97 -20.44
CA GLN A 151 10.98 12.15 -20.94
C GLN A 151 11.43 13.44 -20.24
N CYS A 152 11.73 13.36 -18.94
CA CYS A 152 12.11 14.49 -18.11
C CYS A 152 13.45 14.21 -17.41
N PRO A 153 14.58 14.15 -18.13
CA PRO A 153 15.85 13.66 -17.58
C PRO A 153 16.40 14.48 -16.39
N ASN A 154 15.92 15.71 -16.22
CA ASN A 154 16.27 16.62 -15.12
C ASN A 154 15.28 16.57 -13.94
N THR A 155 14.14 15.88 -14.06
CA THR A 155 13.17 15.77 -12.97
C THR A 155 13.74 14.96 -11.81
N LYS A 156 13.44 15.37 -10.59
CA LYS A 156 13.64 14.56 -9.40
C LYS A 156 12.45 13.61 -9.26
N ILE A 157 12.72 12.32 -9.43
CA ILE A 157 11.68 11.29 -9.36
C ILE A 157 11.44 10.92 -7.90
N VAL A 158 10.19 11.00 -7.47
CA VAL A 158 9.72 10.55 -6.16
C VAL A 158 8.77 9.38 -6.36
N MET A 159 9.05 8.25 -5.73
CA MET A 159 8.10 7.12 -5.67
C MET A 159 7.34 7.20 -4.36
N SER A 160 6.02 7.09 -4.39
CA SER A 160 5.25 7.16 -3.16
C SER A 160 3.96 6.35 -3.22
N GLY A 161 3.45 5.93 -2.07
CA GLY A 161 2.16 5.27 -1.99
C GLY A 161 1.64 5.13 -0.57
N TYR A 162 0.39 4.68 -0.48
CA TYR A 162 -0.32 4.47 0.77
C TYR A 162 -0.88 3.03 0.82
N SER A 163 -0.73 2.31 1.93
CA SER A 163 -1.32 0.98 2.12
C SER A 163 -0.89 0.00 1.01
N GLN A 164 -1.83 -0.58 0.25
CA GLN A 164 -1.53 -1.37 -0.96
C GLN A 164 -0.60 -0.66 -1.94
N GLY A 165 -0.69 0.67 -2.07
CA GLY A 165 0.22 1.46 -2.88
C GLY A 165 1.68 1.41 -2.41
N GLY A 166 1.93 1.22 -1.11
CA GLY A 166 3.25 0.93 -0.56
C GLY A 166 3.81 -0.39 -1.08
N GLN A 167 2.98 -1.44 -1.14
CA GLN A 167 3.37 -2.71 -1.75
C GLN A 167 3.77 -2.53 -3.23
N LEU A 168 3.01 -1.71 -3.98
CA LEU A 168 3.37 -1.36 -5.36
C LEU A 168 4.73 -0.64 -5.45
N VAL A 169 5.04 0.25 -4.50
CA VAL A 169 6.36 0.93 -4.42
C VAL A 169 7.48 -0.09 -4.24
N HIS A 170 7.37 -1.01 -3.28
CA HIS A 170 8.36 -2.09 -3.06
C HIS A 170 8.54 -2.97 -4.30
N ASN A 171 7.41 -3.41 -4.87
CA ASN A 171 7.40 -4.29 -6.04
C ASN A 171 7.99 -3.59 -7.28
N ALA A 172 7.69 -2.30 -7.48
CA ALA A 172 8.23 -1.50 -8.57
C ALA A 172 9.74 -1.28 -8.39
N ALA A 173 10.19 -0.91 -7.18
CA ALA A 173 11.60 -0.68 -6.88
C ALA A 173 12.45 -1.93 -7.14
N SER A 174 11.91 -3.12 -6.84
CA SER A 174 12.58 -4.41 -7.11
C SER A 174 12.69 -4.74 -8.60
N LYS A 175 11.91 -4.09 -9.46
CA LYS A 175 11.96 -4.24 -10.94
C LYS A 175 12.88 -3.21 -11.61
N LEU A 176 13.33 -2.19 -10.90
CA LEU A 176 14.19 -1.15 -11.47
C LEU A 176 15.60 -1.68 -11.72
N SER A 177 16.18 -1.30 -12.85
CA SER A 177 17.62 -1.46 -13.07
C SER A 177 18.41 -0.52 -12.16
N THR A 178 19.68 -0.80 -11.90
CA THR A 178 20.56 0.07 -11.10
C THR A 178 20.55 1.52 -11.61
N THR A 179 20.52 1.72 -12.93
CA THR A 179 20.45 3.04 -13.55
C THR A 179 19.17 3.79 -13.17
N LEU A 180 18.01 3.11 -13.20
CA LEU A 180 16.73 3.72 -12.82
C LEU A 180 16.64 3.94 -11.31
N THR A 181 17.11 2.99 -10.49
CA THR A 181 17.21 3.14 -9.04
C THR A 181 18.01 4.40 -8.66
N ASN A 182 19.11 4.68 -9.37
CA ASN A 182 19.91 5.88 -9.14
C ASN A 182 19.20 7.19 -9.52
N LYS A 183 18.17 7.13 -10.38
CA LYS A 183 17.34 8.30 -10.76
C LYS A 183 16.25 8.61 -9.73
N VAL A 184 15.91 7.67 -8.86
CA VAL A 184 14.96 7.92 -7.76
C VAL A 184 15.63 8.80 -6.72
N SER A 185 15.00 9.95 -6.44
CA SER A 185 15.50 10.97 -5.52
C SER A 185 14.97 10.75 -4.10
N ALA A 186 13.71 10.35 -3.97
CA ALA A 186 13.08 10.04 -2.68
C ALA A 186 12.03 8.92 -2.83
N VAL A 187 11.80 8.21 -1.74
CA VAL A 187 10.69 7.26 -1.56
C VAL A 187 9.95 7.63 -0.28
N LEU A 188 8.62 7.70 -0.36
CA LEU A 188 7.76 7.99 0.78
C LEU A 188 6.58 7.01 0.80
N ILE A 189 6.41 6.24 1.87
CA ILE A 189 5.30 5.29 2.00
C ILE A 189 4.53 5.59 3.29
N PHE A 190 3.20 5.66 3.20
CA PHE A 190 2.28 5.80 4.32
C PHE A 190 1.61 4.45 4.59
N GLY A 191 1.53 4.00 5.86
CA GLY A 191 0.84 2.77 6.24
C GLY A 191 1.36 1.54 5.49
N ASP A 192 2.68 1.29 5.54
CA ASP A 192 3.35 0.32 4.68
C ASP A 192 3.15 -1.14 5.13
N PRO A 193 2.48 -2.00 4.33
CA PRO A 193 2.32 -3.42 4.68
C PRO A 193 3.63 -4.22 4.72
N PHE A 194 4.71 -3.65 4.16
CA PHE A 194 6.05 -4.23 4.17
C PHE A 194 7.02 -3.44 5.06
N ASP A 195 6.51 -2.76 6.09
CA ASP A 195 7.37 -2.04 7.02
C ASP A 195 8.49 -2.93 7.60
N GLY A 196 9.65 -2.32 7.79
CA GLY A 196 10.90 -3.00 8.14
C GLY A 196 11.61 -3.71 6.98
N GLN A 197 11.00 -3.83 5.80
CA GLN A 197 11.67 -4.37 4.61
C GLN A 197 12.38 -3.28 3.80
N PRO A 198 13.47 -3.61 3.09
CA PRO A 198 14.10 -2.66 2.18
C PRO A 198 13.22 -2.39 0.94
N VAL A 199 13.23 -1.14 0.46
CA VAL A 199 12.56 -0.76 -0.80
C VAL A 199 13.50 -1.07 -1.98
N GLY A 200 13.54 -2.34 -2.38
CA GLY A 200 14.44 -2.83 -3.41
C GLY A 200 15.90 -2.47 -3.11
N ASN A 201 16.59 -1.87 -4.08
CA ASN A 201 17.98 -1.41 -3.93
C ASN A 201 18.10 0.11 -3.66
N ILE A 202 17.00 0.78 -3.31
CA ILE A 202 17.02 2.23 -3.02
C ILE A 202 17.68 2.44 -1.64
N PRO A 203 18.70 3.30 -1.52
CA PRO A 203 19.34 3.58 -0.24
C PRO A 203 18.34 4.07 0.81
N SER A 204 18.42 3.55 2.04
CA SER A 204 17.52 3.92 3.14
C SER A 204 17.55 5.42 3.46
N SER A 205 18.66 6.12 3.15
CA SER A 205 18.74 7.58 3.28
C SER A 205 17.78 8.36 2.38
N LYS A 206 17.22 7.71 1.35
CA LYS A 206 16.20 8.28 0.46
C LYS A 206 14.79 7.80 0.79
N VAL A 207 14.64 6.90 1.76
CA VAL A 207 13.36 6.24 2.07
C VAL A 207 12.82 6.77 3.39
N LYS A 208 11.54 7.15 3.38
CA LYS A 208 10.77 7.41 4.59
C LYS A 208 9.50 6.55 4.57
N ILE A 209 9.36 5.69 5.56
CA ILE A 209 8.12 5.00 5.86
C ILE A 209 7.48 5.73 7.06
N ILE A 210 6.18 5.96 6.98
CA ILE A 210 5.36 6.53 8.05
C ILE A 210 4.32 5.48 8.40
N CYS A 211 4.46 4.90 9.58
CA CYS A 211 3.54 3.95 10.17
C CYS A 211 3.11 4.50 11.54
N HIS A 212 1.80 4.54 11.79
CA HIS A 212 1.25 4.95 13.07
C HIS A 212 1.21 3.79 14.05
N ASP A 213 1.42 4.09 15.33
CA ASP A 213 1.21 3.12 16.40
C ASP A 213 -0.25 2.66 16.38
N GLY A 214 -0.49 1.35 16.28
CA GLY A 214 -1.84 0.79 16.18
C GLY A 214 -2.35 0.60 14.75
N ASP A 215 -1.56 0.95 13.73
CA ASP A 215 -1.83 0.56 12.36
C ASP A 215 -1.51 -0.93 12.14
N ASN A 216 -2.54 -1.77 12.18
CA ASN A 216 -2.39 -3.20 12.00
C ASN A 216 -1.88 -3.59 10.59
N ILE A 217 -2.02 -2.74 9.59
CA ILE A 217 -1.48 -3.01 8.25
C ILE A 217 0.05 -2.92 8.26
N CYS A 218 0.63 -1.96 8.99
CA CYS A 218 2.08 -1.89 9.17
C CYS A 218 2.66 -3.11 9.89
N ASP A 219 1.87 -3.74 10.76
CA ASP A 219 2.24 -4.99 11.43
C ASP A 219 2.11 -6.24 10.54
N GLY A 220 1.83 -6.06 9.24
CA GLY A 220 1.60 -7.16 8.28
C GLY A 220 0.21 -7.80 8.39
N GLY A 221 -0.71 -7.15 9.10
CA GLY A 221 -2.09 -7.57 9.23
C GLY A 221 -2.98 -7.13 8.07
N ILE A 222 -4.29 -7.33 8.24
CA ILE A 222 -5.31 -7.02 7.23
C ILE A 222 -6.47 -6.19 7.79
N ILE A 223 -6.36 -5.78 9.06
CA ILE A 223 -7.41 -5.04 9.77
C ILE A 223 -7.14 -3.54 9.58
N ILE A 224 -8.12 -2.83 9.07
CA ILE A 224 -8.11 -1.39 8.94
C ILE A 224 -8.51 -0.78 10.28
N THR A 225 -7.53 -0.20 10.97
CA THR A 225 -7.74 0.55 12.21
C THR A 225 -7.95 2.04 11.92
N ALA A 226 -8.32 2.81 12.94
CA ALA A 226 -8.40 4.27 12.82
C ALA A 226 -7.02 4.87 12.45
N ASP A 227 -5.94 4.30 12.99
CA ASP A 227 -4.57 4.74 12.76
C ASP A 227 -4.05 4.42 11.35
N HIS A 228 -4.69 3.47 10.65
CA HIS A 228 -4.41 3.26 9.22
C HIS A 228 -5.05 4.31 8.31
N SER A 229 -6.04 5.07 8.80
CA SER A 229 -6.98 5.84 7.97
C SER A 229 -6.86 7.36 8.16
N ASN A 230 -5.73 7.84 8.69
CA ASN A 230 -5.54 9.22 9.11
C ASN A 230 -4.18 9.84 8.73
N TYR A 231 -3.47 9.25 7.76
CA TYR A 231 -2.13 9.68 7.32
C TYR A 231 -2.10 11.05 6.60
N GLU A 232 -3.25 11.63 6.25
CA GLU A 232 -3.32 13.01 5.76
C GLU A 232 -2.78 14.02 6.79
N GLN A 233 -2.73 13.65 8.08
CA GLN A 233 -2.16 14.45 9.16
C GLN A 233 -0.64 14.60 9.04
N ASP A 234 0.04 13.61 8.45
CA ASP A 234 1.49 13.59 8.27
C ASP A 234 1.97 14.33 7.03
N ALA A 235 1.05 14.75 6.16
CA ALA A 235 1.36 15.41 4.90
C ALA A 235 2.40 16.55 5.03
N PRO A 236 2.37 17.43 6.07
CA PRO A 236 3.41 18.44 6.25
C PRO A 236 4.81 17.86 6.49
N ALA A 237 4.94 16.85 7.36
CA ALA A 237 6.23 16.22 7.68
C ALA A 237 6.76 15.40 6.49
N ALA A 238 5.87 14.66 5.84
CA ALA A 238 6.14 13.94 4.60
C ALA A 238 6.63 14.85 3.48
N ALA A 239 5.94 15.99 3.26
CA ALA A 239 6.34 16.99 2.29
C ALA A 239 7.71 17.60 2.60
N ALA A 240 7.99 17.91 3.88
CA ALA A 240 9.28 18.43 4.30
C ALA A 240 10.43 17.44 4.03
N PHE A 241 10.22 16.15 4.32
CA PHE A 241 11.19 15.10 4.00
C PHE A 241 11.49 15.05 2.50
N VAL A 242 10.45 14.97 1.67
CA VAL A 242 10.62 14.90 0.21
C VAL A 242 11.29 16.16 -0.31
N ALA A 243 10.85 17.36 0.12
CA ALA A 243 11.42 18.63 -0.28
C ALA A 243 12.93 18.70 0.01
N GLY A 244 13.38 18.22 1.17
CA GLY A 244 14.80 18.17 1.54
C GLY A 244 15.68 17.30 0.64
N LEU A 245 15.10 16.43 -0.19
CA LEU A 245 15.82 15.56 -1.14
C LEU A 245 15.69 16.00 -2.61
N VAL A 246 14.74 16.88 -2.92
CA VAL A 246 14.42 17.25 -4.32
C VAL A 246 14.59 18.74 -4.63
N GLN A 247 14.79 19.59 -3.62
CA GLN A 247 15.15 21.00 -3.78
C GLN A 247 16.63 21.19 -4.15
#